data_AF-A0A3C0UQN2-F1
#
_entry.id   AF-A0A3C0UQN2-F1
#
_cell.length_a   1.000
_cell.length_b   1.000
_cell.length_c   1.000
_cell.angle_alpha   90.00
_cell.angle_beta   90.00
_cell.angle_gamma   90.00
#
_symmetry.space_group_name_H-M   'P 1'
#
loop_
_entity.id
_entity.type
_entity.pdbx_description
1 polymer ?
#
loop_
_entity_poly.entity_id
_entity_poly.type
_entity_poly.pdbx_seq_one_letter_code
_entity_poly.pdbx_strand_id
1 'polypeptide(L)'
;GLSFARIFLVNEVSRNVDGYRISKFFHKDRDSKGGKIKAGPAWDYDLAFGNADYCEAPLTYGWAYLFGNVCPRDSWQVPFHWKRMLEDPAYVTELNDEYQRMRKGAWKTETLMSYIDSLATVLQEAQQRNFQRWPVLGQYIWPNPTPIPSTWAGEVLELKQWLTQRLAWMDMNIPGTLTAVDPTPIHEVTVEVAPNPFVDDARLVFKAPRPMEILAEVFDLHGKLITSKFQYLSVAPTTVSIPIQGPSGTYVLRVHTPTEIIRKQLVKQ
;
A
#
# COMPACT_ATOMS: atom_id res chain seq x y z
N GLY A 1 4.84 -18.49 -6.45
CA GLY A 1 3.62 -17.68 -6.48
C GLY A 1 3.66 -16.59 -7.53
N LEU A 2 4.47 -16.72 -8.60
CA LEU A 2 4.76 -15.64 -9.55
C LEU A 2 3.55 -14.88 -10.12
N SER A 3 2.41 -15.51 -10.39
CA SER A 3 1.21 -14.78 -10.83
C SER A 3 0.65 -13.84 -9.76
N PHE A 4 0.70 -14.25 -8.49
CA PHE A 4 0.32 -13.42 -7.34
C PHE A 4 1.33 -12.30 -7.15
N ALA A 5 2.64 -12.61 -7.22
CA ALA A 5 3.69 -11.60 -7.14
C ALA A 5 3.55 -10.54 -8.23
N ARG A 6 3.35 -10.95 -9.48
CA ARG A 6 3.16 -10.04 -10.62
C ARG A 6 1.96 -9.13 -10.45
N ILE A 7 0.79 -9.67 -10.12
CA ILE A 7 -0.40 -8.82 -9.99
C ILE A 7 -0.32 -7.90 -8.76
N PHE A 8 0.36 -8.35 -7.70
CA PHE A 8 0.64 -7.51 -6.54
C PHE A 8 1.50 -6.32 -6.97
N LEU A 9 2.62 -6.57 -7.65
CA LEU A 9 3.48 -5.50 -8.14
C LEU A 9 2.79 -4.57 -9.14
N VAL A 10 1.95 -5.10 -10.05
CA VAL A 10 1.17 -4.26 -10.98
C VAL A 10 0.25 -3.32 -10.21
N ASN A 11 -0.45 -3.83 -9.19
CA ASN A 11 -1.30 -3.01 -8.32
C ASN A 11 -0.48 -1.97 -7.54
N GLU A 12 0.73 -2.29 -7.10
CA GLU A 12 1.57 -1.35 -6.37
C GLU A 12 2.17 -0.27 -7.29
N VAL A 13 2.68 -0.62 -8.48
CA VAL A 13 3.22 0.36 -9.42
C VAL A 13 2.14 1.32 -9.90
N SER A 14 0.95 0.80 -10.20
CA SER A 14 -0.16 1.64 -10.63
C SER A 14 -0.86 2.34 -9.46
N ARG A 15 -0.69 1.84 -8.23
CA ARG A 15 -1.49 2.20 -7.05
C ARG A 15 -2.99 2.28 -7.36
N ASN A 16 -3.50 1.26 -8.06
CA ASN A 16 -4.92 1.19 -8.40
C ASN A 16 -5.74 1.04 -7.10
N VAL A 17 -6.61 2.01 -6.82
CA VAL A 17 -7.41 2.06 -5.58
C VAL A 17 -8.28 0.81 -5.43
N ASP A 18 -8.73 0.21 -6.53
CA ASP A 18 -9.62 -0.95 -6.57
C ASP A 18 -8.92 -2.28 -6.87
N GLY A 19 -7.65 -2.25 -7.27
CA GLY A 19 -6.93 -3.39 -7.85
C GLY A 19 -6.76 -4.61 -6.92
N TYR A 20 -6.92 -4.44 -5.61
CA TYR A 20 -6.88 -5.54 -4.64
C TYR A 20 -8.25 -6.12 -4.26
N ARG A 21 -9.34 -5.46 -4.67
CA ARG A 21 -10.65 -5.60 -4.04
C ARG A 21 -11.74 -5.92 -5.07
N ILE A 22 -12.00 -4.97 -5.96
CA ILE A 22 -13.18 -4.98 -6.84
C ILE A 22 -12.82 -5.00 -8.33
N SER A 23 -11.54 -4.80 -8.68
CA SER A 23 -11.01 -4.97 -10.04
C SER A 23 -10.06 -6.17 -10.15
N LYS A 24 -10.47 -7.31 -9.59
CA LYS A 24 -9.60 -8.48 -9.43
C LYS A 24 -10.20 -9.79 -9.95
N PHE A 25 -9.41 -10.49 -10.76
CA PHE A 25 -9.71 -11.83 -11.24
C PHE A 25 -8.72 -12.86 -10.72
N PHE A 26 -9.24 -14.06 -10.50
CA PHE A 26 -8.47 -15.29 -10.36
C PHE A 26 -8.94 -16.28 -11.41
N HIS A 27 -8.03 -17.09 -11.93
CA HIS A 27 -8.35 -18.21 -12.79
C HIS A 27 -7.66 -19.47 -12.28
N LYS A 28 -8.23 -20.63 -12.56
CA LYS A 28 -7.66 -21.92 -12.18
C LYS A 28 -7.19 -22.63 -13.46
N ASP A 29 -5.93 -23.09 -13.45
CA ASP A 29 -5.47 -24.01 -14.47
C ASP A 29 -6.29 -25.31 -14.40
N ARG A 30 -6.49 -25.97 -15.54
CA ARG A 30 -7.11 -27.30 -15.57
C ARG A 30 -6.34 -28.26 -14.65
N ASP A 31 -7.01 -29.24 -14.05
CA ASP A 31 -6.34 -30.20 -13.16
C ASP A 31 -5.24 -30.98 -13.89
N SER A 32 -5.44 -31.28 -15.18
CA SER A 32 -4.43 -31.85 -16.06
C SER A 32 -3.20 -30.96 -16.31
N LYS A 33 -3.23 -29.70 -15.87
CA LYS A 33 -2.13 -28.73 -15.89
C LYS A 33 -1.70 -28.31 -14.48
N GLY A 34 -2.00 -29.14 -13.48
CA GLY A 34 -1.60 -28.95 -12.08
C GLY A 34 -2.61 -28.21 -11.21
N GLY A 35 -3.76 -27.78 -11.75
CA GLY A 35 -4.91 -27.33 -10.94
C GLY A 35 -4.69 -26.06 -10.11
N LYS A 36 -3.60 -25.33 -10.32
CA LYS A 36 -3.24 -24.17 -9.49
C LYS A 36 -4.10 -22.96 -9.81
N ILE A 37 -4.48 -22.21 -8.78
CA ILE A 37 -5.06 -20.88 -8.92
C ILE A 37 -3.96 -19.90 -9.31
N LYS A 38 -4.29 -19.00 -10.22
CA LYS A 38 -3.47 -17.89 -10.71
C LYS A 38 -4.22 -16.59 -10.46
N ALA A 39 -3.46 -15.56 -10.14
CA ALA A 39 -4.00 -14.21 -9.97
C ALA A 39 -3.83 -13.41 -11.26
N GLY A 40 -4.86 -12.65 -11.59
CA GLY A 40 -4.99 -11.95 -12.86
C GLY A 40 -5.99 -12.61 -13.82
N PRO A 41 -6.23 -11.99 -14.99
CA PRO A 41 -5.53 -10.81 -15.51
C PRO A 41 -5.82 -9.51 -14.75
N ALA A 42 -4.97 -8.50 -14.98
CA ALA A 42 -5.25 -7.12 -14.55
C ALA A 42 -6.50 -6.60 -15.29
N TRP A 43 -7.32 -5.83 -14.59
CA TRP A 43 -8.57 -5.27 -15.10
C TRP A 43 -8.83 -3.90 -14.47
N ASP A 44 -9.38 -2.96 -15.24
CA ASP A 44 -9.90 -1.66 -14.78
C ASP A 44 -8.88 -0.77 -14.05
N TYR A 45 -7.98 -0.13 -14.82
CA TYR A 45 -6.88 0.72 -14.32
C TYR A 45 -7.04 2.20 -14.74
N ASP A 46 -8.26 2.62 -15.04
CA ASP A 46 -8.62 4.02 -15.25
C ASP A 46 -8.48 4.85 -13.95
N LEU A 47 -8.76 4.25 -12.78
CA LEU A 47 -8.55 4.83 -11.45
C LEU A 47 -7.18 4.49 -10.84
N ALA A 48 -6.15 4.46 -11.69
CA ALA A 48 -4.78 4.18 -11.31
C ALA A 48 -3.86 5.33 -11.76
N PHE A 49 -2.57 5.21 -11.44
CA PHE A 49 -1.53 6.16 -11.83
C PHE A 49 -1.78 7.60 -11.34
N GLY A 50 -2.35 7.71 -10.15
CA GLY A 50 -2.70 8.99 -9.52
C GLY A 50 -4.10 9.51 -9.86
N ASN A 51 -4.82 8.85 -10.76
CA ASN A 51 -6.08 9.34 -11.32
C ASN A 51 -7.34 9.01 -10.47
N ALA A 52 -7.27 9.21 -9.15
CA ALA A 52 -8.42 9.11 -8.25
C ALA A 52 -8.19 9.99 -7.03
N ASP A 53 -9.16 10.83 -6.65
CA ASP A 53 -9.05 11.90 -5.63
C ASP A 53 -9.39 11.46 -4.19
N TYR A 54 -9.57 10.17 -3.97
CA TYR A 54 -9.98 9.59 -2.69
C TYR A 54 -9.02 8.52 -2.19
N CYS A 55 -9.13 8.16 -0.90
CA CYS A 55 -8.35 7.09 -0.26
C CYS A 55 -6.84 7.16 -0.51
N GLU A 56 -6.28 8.38 -0.54
CA GLU A 56 -4.86 8.64 -0.81
C GLU A 56 -4.35 8.02 -2.15
N ALA A 57 -5.24 7.75 -3.10
CA ALA A 57 -4.91 7.22 -4.40
C ALA A 57 -3.99 8.15 -5.25
N PRO A 58 -4.01 9.51 -5.12
CA PRO A 58 -3.07 10.35 -5.85
C PRO A 58 -1.65 10.29 -5.29
N LEU A 59 -1.42 9.74 -4.09
CA LEU A 59 -0.09 9.78 -3.48
C LEU A 59 0.88 8.86 -4.22
N THR A 60 2.08 9.37 -4.47
CA THR A 60 3.17 8.58 -5.09
C THR A 60 3.84 7.63 -4.09
N TYR A 61 3.55 7.75 -2.79
CA TYR A 61 4.15 6.98 -1.70
C TYR A 61 3.13 6.23 -0.84
N GLY A 62 3.53 5.13 -0.23
CA GLY A 62 2.66 4.24 0.55
C GLY A 62 2.21 3.02 -0.26
N TRP A 63 1.73 1.98 0.41
CA TRP A 63 1.36 0.72 -0.23
C TRP A 63 -0.15 0.60 -0.45
N ALA A 64 -0.58 0.28 -1.66
CA ALA A 64 -1.98 0.16 -2.02
C ALA A 64 -2.68 -1.02 -1.33
N TYR A 65 -1.97 -2.11 -1.01
CA TYR A 65 -2.53 -3.21 -0.23
C TYR A 65 -2.94 -2.81 1.20
N LEU A 66 -2.50 -1.64 1.69
CA LEU A 66 -2.88 -1.06 2.98
C LEU A 66 -4.12 -0.16 2.89
N PHE A 67 -4.85 -0.15 1.77
CA PHE A 67 -6.08 0.63 1.57
C PHE A 67 -7.01 0.64 2.78
N GLY A 68 -7.22 -0.50 3.45
CA GLY A 68 -8.12 -0.56 4.61
C GLY A 68 -7.69 0.25 5.84
N ASN A 69 -6.42 0.64 5.92
CA ASN A 69 -5.93 1.57 6.94
C ASN A 69 -6.28 3.02 6.58
N VAL A 70 -6.37 3.33 5.28
CA VAL A 70 -6.69 4.67 4.76
C VAL A 70 -8.20 4.89 4.66
N CYS A 71 -8.94 3.87 4.24
CA CYS A 71 -10.38 3.89 4.05
C CYS A 71 -11.06 2.74 4.82
N PRO A 72 -11.04 2.79 6.17
CA PRO A 72 -11.52 1.69 7.02
C PRO A 72 -13.05 1.52 7.00
N ARG A 73 -13.79 2.53 6.54
CA ARG A 73 -15.26 2.52 6.46
C ARG A 73 -15.79 2.06 5.10
N ASP A 74 -14.91 1.82 4.13
CA ASP A 74 -15.31 1.27 2.84
C ASP A 74 -15.87 -0.16 3.03
N SER A 75 -16.97 -0.47 2.36
CA SER A 75 -17.61 -1.79 2.47
C SER A 75 -16.79 -2.89 1.78
N TRP A 76 -15.96 -2.52 0.82
CA TRP A 76 -15.06 -3.39 0.09
C TRP A 76 -13.66 -3.22 0.63
N GLN A 77 -13.26 -4.09 1.55
CA GLN A 77 -11.91 -4.08 2.14
C GLN A 77 -10.95 -4.98 1.38
N VAL A 78 -9.64 -4.73 1.51
CA VAL A 78 -8.60 -5.60 0.93
C VAL A 78 -8.69 -6.99 1.56
N PRO A 79 -8.86 -8.06 0.77
CA PRO A 79 -8.89 -9.42 1.30
C PRO A 79 -7.62 -9.76 2.09
N PHE A 80 -7.80 -10.44 3.23
CA PHE A 80 -6.72 -10.72 4.19
C PHE A 80 -5.51 -11.45 3.59
N HIS A 81 -5.72 -12.25 2.54
CA HIS A 81 -4.68 -13.11 1.97
C HIS A 81 -3.52 -12.31 1.36
N TRP A 82 -3.76 -11.09 0.85
CA TRP A 82 -2.69 -10.24 0.35
C TRP A 82 -1.68 -9.87 1.43
N LYS A 83 -2.17 -9.46 2.60
CA LYS A 83 -1.34 -9.20 3.78
C LYS A 83 -0.67 -10.49 4.28
N ARG A 84 -1.42 -11.61 4.32
CA ARG A 84 -0.92 -12.90 4.81
C ARG A 84 0.24 -13.45 3.99
N MET A 85 0.25 -13.26 2.66
CA MET A 85 1.35 -13.73 1.81
C MET A 85 2.66 -12.99 2.10
N LEU A 86 2.62 -11.72 2.50
CA LEU A 86 3.81 -10.95 2.86
C LEU A 86 4.47 -11.42 4.15
N GLU A 87 3.82 -12.29 4.93
CA GLU A 87 4.42 -12.93 6.10
C GLU A 87 5.31 -14.13 5.74
N ASP A 88 5.28 -14.59 4.47
CA ASP A 88 6.14 -15.66 3.96
C ASP A 88 7.41 -15.05 3.33
N PRO A 89 8.61 -15.28 3.91
CA PRO A 89 9.87 -14.77 3.36
C PRO A 89 10.15 -15.23 1.92
N ALA A 90 9.66 -16.40 1.52
CA ALA A 90 9.84 -16.90 0.16
C ALA A 90 9.00 -16.08 -0.85
N TYR A 91 7.79 -15.69 -0.47
CA TYR A 91 6.95 -14.83 -1.30
C TYR A 91 7.51 -13.40 -1.38
N VAL A 92 8.02 -12.86 -0.28
CA VAL A 92 8.69 -11.54 -0.26
C VAL A 92 9.92 -11.54 -1.16
N THR A 93 10.72 -12.61 -1.13
CA THR A 93 11.86 -12.78 -2.03
C THR A 93 11.41 -12.85 -3.50
N GLU A 94 10.37 -13.64 -3.81
CA GLU A 94 9.81 -13.74 -5.17
C GLU A 94 9.28 -12.38 -5.68
N LEU A 95 8.67 -11.58 -4.80
CA LEU A 95 8.24 -10.21 -5.11
C LEU A 95 9.42 -9.29 -5.42
N ASN A 96 10.46 -9.31 -4.59
CA ASN A 96 11.65 -8.49 -4.81
C ASN A 96 12.33 -8.86 -6.13
N ASP A 97 12.58 -10.15 -6.36
CA ASP A 97 13.22 -10.64 -7.59
C ASP A 97 12.45 -10.22 -8.85
N GLU A 98 11.12 -10.38 -8.83
CA GLU A 98 10.28 -9.99 -9.95
C GLU A 98 10.27 -8.47 -10.17
N TYR A 99 10.23 -7.67 -9.11
CA TYR A 99 10.34 -6.22 -9.22
C TYR A 99 11.68 -5.80 -9.81
N GLN A 100 12.79 -6.34 -9.29
CA GLN A 100 14.14 -6.04 -9.78
C GLN A 100 14.28 -6.45 -11.25
N ARG A 101 13.73 -7.60 -11.65
CA ARG A 101 13.68 -8.04 -13.05
C ARG A 101 12.91 -7.03 -13.92
N MET A 102 11.74 -6.56 -13.46
CA MET A 102 10.93 -5.60 -14.21
C MET A 102 11.61 -4.23 -14.30
N ARG A 103 12.21 -3.71 -13.21
CA ARG A 103 12.94 -2.44 -13.18
C ARG A 103 14.18 -2.42 -14.07
N LYS A 104 14.82 -3.57 -14.31
CA LYS A 104 15.90 -3.74 -15.29
C LYS A 104 15.40 -3.79 -16.75
N GLY A 105 14.09 -3.92 -16.97
CA GLY A 105 13.49 -4.11 -18.29
C GLY A 105 12.26 -3.22 -18.49
N ALA A 106 11.09 -3.83 -18.64
CA ALA A 106 9.86 -3.14 -19.05
C ALA A 106 9.41 -2.00 -18.11
N TRP A 107 9.80 -2.02 -16.83
CA TRP A 107 9.50 -0.96 -15.88
C TRP A 107 10.64 0.00 -15.64
N LYS A 108 11.74 -0.09 -16.41
CA LYS A 108 12.78 0.94 -16.41
C LYS A 108 12.13 2.29 -16.73
N THR A 109 12.51 3.33 -16.00
CA THR A 109 11.80 4.62 -16.04
C THR A 109 11.78 5.19 -17.46
N GLU A 110 12.92 5.19 -18.13
CA GLU A 110 13.05 5.65 -19.52
C GLU A 110 12.19 4.83 -20.48
N THR A 111 12.14 3.51 -20.28
CA THR A 111 11.30 2.61 -21.10
C THR A 111 9.82 2.95 -20.96
N LEU A 112 9.33 3.19 -19.75
CA LEU A 112 7.94 3.57 -19.51
C LEU A 112 7.63 4.97 -20.07
N MET A 113 8.53 5.94 -19.89
CA MET A 113 8.35 7.28 -20.45
C MET A 113 8.29 7.24 -21.97
N SER A 114 9.19 6.51 -22.63
CA SER A 114 9.17 6.33 -24.09
C SER A 114 7.91 5.61 -24.56
N TYR A 115 7.40 4.64 -23.78
CA TYR A 115 6.15 3.97 -24.11
C TYR A 115 4.97 4.93 -24.05
N ILE A 116 4.87 5.75 -22.99
CA ILE A 116 3.84 6.80 -22.87
C ILE A 116 3.94 7.78 -24.06
N ASP A 117 5.14 8.24 -24.41
CA ASP A 117 5.35 9.16 -25.54
C ASP A 117 4.93 8.52 -26.88
N SER A 118 5.17 7.21 -27.05
CA SER A 118 4.74 6.48 -28.23
C SER A 118 3.21 6.40 -28.35
N LEU A 119 2.51 6.17 -27.24
CA LEU A 119 1.04 6.16 -27.20
C LEU A 119 0.45 7.54 -27.42
N ALA A 120 1.05 8.57 -26.82
CA ALA A 120 0.69 9.96 -27.04
C ALA A 120 0.79 10.32 -28.53
N THR A 121 1.86 9.91 -29.20
CA THR A 121 2.05 10.12 -30.64
C THR A 121 0.92 9.48 -31.46
N VAL A 122 0.53 8.24 -31.15
CA VAL A 122 -0.58 7.55 -31.83
C VAL A 122 -1.92 8.27 -31.62
N LEU A 123 -2.12 8.92 -30.47
CA LEU A 123 -3.37 9.58 -30.10
C LEU A 123 -3.46 11.05 -30.55
N GLN A 124 -2.43 11.60 -31.19
CA GLN A 124 -2.30 13.03 -31.48
C GLN A 124 -3.51 13.64 -32.22
N GLU A 125 -4.09 12.90 -33.16
CA GLU A 125 -5.29 13.34 -33.88
C GLU A 125 -6.60 13.01 -33.13
N ALA A 126 -6.67 11.82 -32.53
CA ALA A 126 -7.88 11.33 -31.88
C ALA A 126 -8.25 12.16 -30.66
N GLN A 127 -7.26 12.58 -29.86
CA GLN A 127 -7.48 13.43 -28.69
C GLN A 127 -8.11 14.78 -29.06
N GLN A 128 -7.72 15.38 -30.20
CA GLN A 128 -8.29 16.66 -30.64
C GLN A 128 -9.79 16.54 -30.94
N ARG A 129 -10.18 15.48 -31.68
CA ARG A 129 -11.60 15.20 -31.97
C ARG A 129 -12.38 14.89 -30.69
N ASN A 130 -11.76 14.17 -29.76
CA ASN A 130 -12.34 13.87 -28.46
C ASN A 130 -12.67 15.15 -27.69
N PHE A 131 -11.70 16.04 -27.49
CA PHE A 131 -11.93 17.26 -26.70
C PHE A 131 -12.71 18.35 -27.45
N GLN A 132 -12.82 18.28 -28.78
CA GLN A 132 -13.80 19.06 -29.52
C GLN A 132 -15.23 18.60 -29.24
N ARG A 133 -15.46 17.29 -29.15
CA ARG A 133 -16.79 16.71 -28.85
C ARG A 133 -17.15 16.84 -27.37
N TRP A 134 -16.18 16.62 -26.48
CA TRP A 134 -16.32 16.66 -25.03
C TRP A 134 -15.28 17.63 -24.44
N PRO A 135 -15.60 18.93 -24.33
CA PRO A 135 -14.65 19.96 -23.92
C PRO A 135 -14.44 19.98 -22.40
N VAL A 136 -13.84 18.92 -21.87
CA VAL A 136 -13.72 18.67 -20.42
C VAL A 136 -12.32 18.95 -19.83
N LEU A 137 -11.34 19.30 -20.67
CA LEU A 137 -9.99 19.66 -20.19
C LEU A 137 -10.06 20.85 -19.21
N GLY A 138 -9.32 20.75 -18.11
CA GLY A 138 -9.32 21.76 -17.04
C GLY A 138 -10.60 21.80 -16.20
N GLN A 139 -11.54 20.87 -16.39
CA GLN A 139 -12.77 20.75 -15.61
C GLN A 139 -12.70 19.52 -14.71
N TYR A 140 -13.27 19.64 -13.51
CA TYR A 140 -13.39 18.49 -12.62
C TYR A 140 -14.41 17.50 -13.15
N ILE A 141 -13.97 16.26 -13.35
CA ILE A 141 -14.82 15.09 -13.51
C ILE A 141 -14.47 14.17 -12.34
N TRP A 142 -15.47 13.68 -11.62
CA TRP A 142 -15.20 12.73 -10.54
C TRP A 142 -14.59 11.44 -11.11
N PRO A 143 -13.52 10.87 -10.52
CA PRO A 143 -12.80 11.29 -9.31
C PRO A 143 -11.41 11.91 -9.58
N ASN A 144 -11.25 12.84 -10.54
CA ASN A 144 -9.92 13.34 -10.90
C ASN A 144 -9.26 14.16 -9.78
N PRO A 145 -7.96 13.94 -9.48
CA PRO A 145 -7.22 14.72 -8.49
C PRO A 145 -7.02 16.18 -8.93
N THR A 146 -6.66 17.04 -7.98
CA THR A 146 -6.25 18.42 -8.27
C THR A 146 -4.74 18.59 -8.09
N PRO A 147 -4.08 19.48 -8.86
CA PRO A 147 -4.64 20.36 -9.89
C PRO A 147 -4.96 19.62 -11.20
N ILE A 148 -6.03 20.03 -11.91
CA ILE A 148 -6.45 19.39 -13.17
C ILE A 148 -5.77 20.09 -14.36
N PRO A 149 -5.07 19.36 -15.23
CA PRO A 149 -4.48 19.92 -16.43
C PRO A 149 -5.53 20.54 -17.36
N SER A 150 -5.25 21.75 -17.86
CA SER A 150 -6.10 22.43 -18.84
C SER A 150 -5.84 22.00 -20.29
N THR A 151 -4.88 21.10 -20.52
CA THR A 151 -4.49 20.62 -21.84
C THR A 151 -4.18 19.13 -21.81
N TRP A 152 -4.43 18.44 -22.92
CA TRP A 152 -4.08 17.02 -23.07
C TRP A 152 -2.57 16.76 -22.89
N ALA A 153 -1.71 17.68 -23.34
CA ALA A 153 -0.27 17.56 -23.10
C ALA A 153 0.08 17.64 -21.59
N GLY A 154 -0.70 18.41 -20.83
CA GLY A 154 -0.59 18.47 -19.37
C GLY A 154 -0.99 17.15 -18.71
N GLU A 155 -2.06 16.48 -19.16
CA GLU A 155 -2.45 15.13 -18.69
C GLU A 155 -1.32 14.11 -18.89
N VAL A 156 -0.71 14.11 -20.08
CA VAL A 156 0.43 13.23 -20.39
C VAL A 156 1.61 13.54 -19.48
N LEU A 157 1.90 14.82 -19.23
CA LEU A 157 2.98 15.24 -18.35
C LEU A 157 2.73 14.79 -16.90
N GLU A 158 1.51 14.95 -16.39
CA GLU A 158 1.14 14.54 -15.04
C GLU A 158 1.30 13.03 -14.84
N LEU A 159 0.80 12.20 -15.77
CA LEU A 159 1.00 10.75 -15.74
C LEU A 159 2.50 10.38 -15.66
N LYS A 160 3.33 11.01 -16.48
CA LYS A 160 4.79 10.77 -16.50
C LYS A 160 5.45 11.18 -15.19
N GLN A 161 5.09 12.33 -14.63
CA GLN A 161 5.63 12.82 -13.37
C GLN A 161 5.22 11.93 -12.20
N TRP A 162 3.94 11.59 -12.11
CA TRP A 162 3.41 10.72 -11.08
C TRP A 162 4.10 9.35 -11.10
N LEU A 163 4.16 8.71 -12.27
CA LEU A 163 4.76 7.38 -12.41
C LEU A 163 6.26 7.40 -12.11
N THR A 164 6.97 8.45 -12.50
CA THR A 164 8.39 8.60 -12.17
C THR A 164 8.61 8.68 -10.66
N GLN A 165 7.83 9.50 -9.96
CA GLN A 165 7.91 9.65 -8.51
C GLN A 165 7.50 8.35 -7.79
N ARG A 166 6.47 7.66 -8.29
CA ARG A 166 6.01 6.37 -7.75
C ARG A 166 7.09 5.31 -7.85
N LEU A 167 7.72 5.16 -9.00
CA LEU A 167 8.81 4.20 -9.21
C LEU A 167 10.01 4.54 -8.31
N ALA A 168 10.38 5.81 -8.19
CA ALA A 168 11.45 6.25 -7.30
C ALA A 168 11.14 5.92 -5.83
N TRP A 169 9.90 6.13 -5.39
CA TRP A 169 9.49 5.75 -4.04
C TRP A 169 9.55 4.23 -3.84
N MET A 170 9.04 3.44 -4.80
CA MET A 170 9.08 1.98 -4.72
C MET A 170 10.52 1.44 -4.72
N ASP A 171 11.43 2.03 -5.49
CA ASP A 171 12.85 1.65 -5.48
C ASP A 171 13.48 1.79 -4.08
N MET A 172 13.08 2.82 -3.33
CA MET A 172 13.58 3.07 -1.97
C MET A 172 12.90 2.20 -0.90
N ASN A 173 11.69 1.68 -1.16
CA ASN A 173 10.85 1.09 -0.14
C ASN A 173 10.54 -0.39 -0.37
N ILE A 174 10.78 -0.93 -1.56
CA ILE A 174 10.50 -2.33 -1.81
C ILE A 174 11.36 -3.19 -0.87
N PRO A 175 10.76 -4.11 -0.09
CA PRO A 175 11.52 -4.94 0.82
C PRO A 175 12.61 -5.67 0.04
N GLY A 176 13.85 -5.57 0.51
CA GLY A 176 15.00 -6.28 -0.06
C GLY A 176 14.85 -7.79 0.06
N THR A 177 15.81 -8.53 -0.49
CA THR A 177 15.97 -9.95 -0.17
C THR A 177 16.18 -10.04 1.34
N LEU A 178 15.25 -10.69 2.05
CA LEU A 178 15.41 -11.01 3.48
C LEU A 178 16.55 -12.03 3.58
N THR A 179 17.79 -11.57 3.63
CA THR A 179 18.90 -12.42 4.01
C THR A 179 18.72 -12.76 5.48
N ALA A 180 19.01 -13.99 5.89
CA ALA A 180 18.82 -14.47 7.28
C ALA A 180 19.65 -13.71 8.35
N VAL A 181 20.26 -12.59 7.99
CA VAL A 181 20.92 -11.61 8.83
C VAL A 181 20.31 -10.24 8.51
N ASP A 182 19.05 -10.02 8.87
CA ASP A 182 18.55 -8.65 8.88
C ASP A 182 19.04 -7.95 10.16
N PRO A 183 19.63 -6.75 10.05
CA PRO A 183 19.76 -5.88 11.20
C PRO A 183 18.34 -5.57 11.69
N THR A 184 18.18 -5.51 13.01
CA THR A 184 16.92 -5.15 13.70
C THR A 184 16.12 -4.13 12.86
N PRO A 185 14.86 -4.42 12.47
CA PRO A 185 14.11 -3.54 11.60
C PRO A 185 14.11 -2.12 12.18
N ILE A 186 14.68 -1.19 11.42
CA ILE A 186 14.67 0.23 11.77
C ILE A 186 13.26 0.70 11.46
N HIS A 187 12.39 0.62 12.46
CA HIS A 187 11.05 1.13 12.38
C HIS A 187 11.09 2.66 12.28
N GLU A 188 10.40 3.24 11.29
CA GLU A 188 10.24 4.69 11.16
C GLU A 188 9.55 5.25 12.41
N VAL A 189 8.56 4.50 12.91
CA VAL A 189 7.88 4.81 14.17
C VAL A 189 8.49 3.97 15.29
N THR A 190 8.88 4.61 16.38
CA THR A 190 9.26 3.87 17.59
C THR A 190 8.13 3.88 18.60
N VAL A 191 7.89 2.73 19.24
CA VAL A 191 6.94 2.59 20.33
C VAL A 191 7.65 1.97 21.54
N GLU A 192 7.58 2.66 22.66
CA GLU A 192 8.05 2.17 23.96
C GLU A 192 6.86 1.93 24.88
N VAL A 193 6.95 0.88 25.70
CA VAL A 193 5.93 0.53 26.70
C VAL A 193 6.56 0.80 28.06
N ALA A 194 6.05 1.79 28.80
CA ALA A 194 6.66 2.21 30.06
C ALA A 194 5.61 2.70 31.07
N PRO A 195 5.46 2.06 32.25
CA PRO A 195 6.20 0.87 32.69
C PRO A 195 5.73 -0.42 31.98
N ASN A 196 6.62 -1.40 31.91
CA ASN A 196 6.30 -2.77 31.48
C ASN A 196 7.14 -3.73 32.36
N PRO A 197 6.55 -4.38 33.38
CA PRO A 197 5.11 -4.58 33.59
C PRO A 197 4.29 -3.36 34.03
N PHE A 198 2.99 -3.36 33.75
CA PHE A 198 2.00 -2.34 34.18
C PHE A 198 0.85 -2.99 34.97
N VAL A 199 0.03 -2.19 35.66
CA VAL A 199 -1.10 -2.67 36.47
C VAL A 199 -2.40 -2.68 35.68
N ASP A 200 -2.95 -1.51 35.35
CA ASP A 200 -4.25 -1.42 34.66
C ASP A 200 -4.11 -1.03 33.18
N ASP A 201 -3.41 0.07 32.93
CA ASP A 201 -3.25 0.65 31.60
C ASP A 201 -1.82 0.46 31.08
N ALA A 202 -1.70 -0.02 29.84
CA ALA A 202 -0.45 0.03 29.11
C ALA A 202 -0.22 1.45 28.59
N ARG A 203 0.87 2.07 29.04
CA ARG A 203 1.31 3.38 28.56
C ARG A 203 2.30 3.20 27.41
N LEU A 204 1.89 3.64 26.22
CA LEU A 204 2.66 3.61 24.99
C LEU A 204 3.23 5.00 24.70
N VAL A 205 4.53 5.08 24.42
CA VAL A 205 5.21 6.31 24.02
C VAL A 205 5.66 6.16 22.57
N PHE A 206 5.05 6.94 21.68
CA PHE A 206 5.34 6.92 20.25
C PHE A 206 6.25 8.07 19.85
N LYS A 207 7.17 7.81 18.91
CA LYS A 207 7.87 8.84 18.14
C LYS A 207 7.68 8.54 16.65
N ALA A 208 7.16 9.51 15.91
CA ALA A 208 6.91 9.40 14.47
C ALA A 208 7.72 10.46 13.71
N PRO A 209 8.21 10.16 12.50
CA PRO A 209 9.02 11.11 11.72
C PRO A 209 8.18 12.19 11.06
N ARG A 210 6.86 11.98 10.98
CA ARG A 210 5.87 12.86 10.37
C ARG A 210 4.50 12.61 10.99
N PRO A 211 3.55 13.56 10.88
CA PRO A 211 2.20 13.34 11.38
C PRO A 211 1.53 12.18 10.63
N MET A 212 0.87 11.28 11.37
CA MET A 212 0.22 10.09 10.81
C MET A 212 -0.82 9.53 11.77
N GLU A 213 -1.81 8.81 11.24
CA GLU A 213 -2.71 7.98 12.04
C GLU A 213 -2.17 6.56 12.14
N ILE A 214 -2.28 5.97 13.34
CA ILE A 214 -1.93 4.58 13.61
C ILE A 214 -3.11 3.83 14.23
N LEU A 215 -3.12 2.51 14.06
CA LEU A 215 -4.02 1.60 14.76
C LEU A 215 -3.21 0.72 15.71
N ALA A 216 -3.44 0.87 17.01
CA ALA A 216 -2.89 -0.03 18.03
C ALA A 216 -3.91 -1.10 18.39
N GLU A 217 -3.52 -2.37 18.34
CA GLU A 217 -4.34 -3.54 18.71
C GLU A 217 -3.62 -4.34 19.79
N VAL A 218 -4.35 -4.79 20.81
CA VAL A 218 -3.83 -5.65 21.87
C VAL A 218 -4.52 -7.00 21.81
N PHE A 219 -3.73 -8.07 21.80
CA PHE A 219 -4.20 -9.46 21.80
C PHE A 219 -3.73 -10.20 23.04
N ASP A 220 -4.50 -11.18 23.52
CA ASP A 220 -3.98 -12.19 24.45
C ASP A 220 -3.08 -13.22 23.72
N LEU A 221 -2.48 -14.13 24.48
CA LEU A 221 -1.61 -15.18 23.92
C LEU A 221 -2.35 -16.22 23.06
N HIS A 222 -3.68 -16.29 23.15
CA HIS A 222 -4.50 -17.15 22.29
C HIS A 222 -4.91 -16.44 20.99
N GLY A 223 -4.47 -15.18 20.80
CA GLY A 223 -4.78 -14.39 19.61
C GLY A 223 -6.15 -13.70 19.66
N LYS A 224 -6.84 -13.69 20.81
CA LYS A 224 -8.09 -12.95 20.98
C LYS A 224 -7.79 -11.45 21.09
N LEU A 225 -8.47 -10.63 20.28
CA LEU A 225 -8.41 -9.18 20.38
C LEU A 225 -9.05 -8.72 21.70
N ILE A 226 -8.28 -7.97 22.49
CA ILE A 226 -8.71 -7.39 23.78
C ILE A 226 -9.20 -5.97 23.58
N THR A 227 -8.45 -5.16 22.86
CA THR A 227 -8.80 -3.76 22.58
C THR A 227 -8.07 -3.23 21.35
N SER A 228 -8.60 -2.18 20.76
CA SER A 228 -7.99 -1.47 19.64
C SER A 228 -8.21 0.04 19.76
N LYS A 229 -7.25 0.85 19.33
CA LYS A 229 -7.32 2.32 19.40
C LYS A 229 -6.66 2.96 18.19
N PHE A 230 -7.42 3.81 17.49
CA PHE A 230 -6.86 4.76 16.54
C PHE A 230 -6.21 5.92 17.31
N GLN A 231 -5.03 6.34 16.85
CA GLN A 231 -4.32 7.47 17.41
C GLN A 231 -3.66 8.28 16.31
N TYR A 232 -3.88 9.59 16.33
CA TYR A 232 -3.07 10.51 15.55
C TYR A 232 -1.75 10.81 16.28
N LEU A 233 -0.64 10.60 15.60
CA LEU A 233 0.71 10.90 16.05
C LEU A 233 1.16 12.21 15.41
N SER A 234 1.80 13.06 16.22
CA SER A 234 2.56 14.21 15.73
C SER A 234 4.06 13.87 15.63
N VAL A 235 4.86 14.80 15.11
CA VAL A 235 6.33 14.68 15.14
C VAL A 235 6.86 14.70 16.59
N ALA A 236 6.18 15.38 17.49
CA ALA A 236 6.50 15.35 18.92
C ALA A 236 6.09 14.01 19.54
N PRO A 237 6.85 13.49 20.53
CA PRO A 237 6.50 12.25 21.20
C PRO A 237 5.07 12.27 21.74
N THR A 238 4.29 11.25 21.38
CA THR A 238 2.88 11.14 21.76
C THR A 238 2.71 9.99 22.77
N THR A 239 2.11 10.27 23.92
CA THR A 239 1.80 9.26 24.94
C THR A 239 0.35 8.81 24.81
N VAL A 240 0.11 7.51 24.79
CA VAL A 240 -1.21 6.89 24.71
C VAL A 240 -1.38 5.87 25.81
N SER A 241 -2.41 6.02 26.64
CA SER A 241 -2.86 4.95 27.54
C SER A 241 -3.88 4.05 26.84
N ILE A 242 -3.67 2.74 26.98
CA ILE A 242 -4.58 1.70 26.49
C ILE A 242 -4.99 0.82 27.68
N PRO A 243 -6.28 0.81 28.06
CA PRO A 243 -6.77 -0.06 29.12
C PRO A 243 -6.80 -1.51 28.63
N ILE A 244 -6.22 -2.43 29.41
CA ILE A 244 -6.19 -3.86 29.08
C ILE A 244 -7.06 -4.62 30.06
N GLN A 245 -8.27 -4.95 29.62
CA GLN A 245 -9.21 -5.74 30.39
C GLN A 245 -8.86 -7.23 30.27
N GLY A 246 -8.54 -7.85 31.40
CA GLY A 246 -8.11 -9.25 31.44
C GLY A 246 -7.22 -9.54 32.65
N PRO A 247 -6.91 -10.82 32.88
CA PRO A 247 -6.07 -11.25 34.00
C PRO A 247 -4.63 -10.74 33.85
N SER A 248 -3.89 -10.78 34.95
CA SER A 248 -2.43 -10.65 34.95
C SER A 248 -1.83 -11.67 33.97
N GLY A 249 -0.86 -11.24 33.18
CA GLY A 249 -0.29 -12.08 32.12
C GLY A 249 0.35 -11.30 30.99
N THR A 250 0.72 -12.04 29.95
CA THR A 250 1.35 -11.47 28.76
C THR A 250 0.33 -11.21 27.67
N TYR A 251 0.48 -10.08 26.99
CA TYR A 251 -0.31 -9.64 25.85
C TYR A 251 0.61 -9.23 24.69
N VAL A 252 0.07 -9.20 23.48
CA VAL A 252 0.79 -8.79 22.27
C VAL A 252 0.18 -7.50 21.73
N LEU A 253 0.99 -6.44 21.68
CA LEU A 253 0.67 -5.20 20.99
C LEU A 253 1.06 -5.33 19.51
N ARG A 254 0.14 -4.95 18.61
CA ARG A 254 0.42 -4.69 17.19
C ARG A 254 0.08 -3.25 16.88
N VAL A 255 1.01 -2.52 16.29
CA VAL A 255 0.80 -1.14 15.84
C VAL A 255 0.91 -1.12 14.33
N HIS A 256 -0.19 -0.80 13.65
CA HIS A 256 -0.21 -0.59 12.21
C HIS A 256 0.09 0.87 11.92
N THR A 257 1.13 1.11 11.14
CA THR A 257 1.45 2.42 10.55
C THR A 257 1.13 2.38 9.05
N PRO A 258 1.27 3.50 8.31
CA PRO A 258 1.14 3.50 6.86
C PRO A 258 2.20 2.66 6.12
N THR A 259 3.30 2.31 6.78
CA THR A 259 4.46 1.66 6.15
C THR A 259 4.82 0.30 6.76
N GLU A 260 4.39 0.02 8.00
CA GLU A 260 4.84 -1.16 8.75
C GLU A 260 3.87 -1.60 9.86
N ILE A 261 4.13 -2.80 10.41
CA ILE A 261 3.45 -3.30 11.62
C ILE A 261 4.50 -3.57 12.69
N ILE A 262 4.45 -2.82 13.78
CA ILE A 262 5.36 -2.96 14.92
C ILE A 262 4.72 -3.88 15.96
N ARG A 263 5.49 -4.82 16.51
CA ARG A 263 5.02 -5.75 17.55
C ARG A 263 5.79 -5.56 18.85
N LYS A 264 5.08 -5.52 19.98
CA LYS A 264 5.68 -5.47 21.33
C LYS A 264 4.97 -6.43 22.28
N GLN A 265 5.73 -6.93 23.25
CA GLN A 265 5.18 -7.67 24.38
C GLN A 265 4.72 -6.69 25.47
N LEU A 266 3.55 -6.95 26.02
CA LEU A 266 2.96 -6.24 27.14
C LEU A 266 2.82 -7.21 28.32
N VAL A 267 3.23 -6.81 29.53
CA VAL A 267 3.11 -7.63 30.74
C VAL A 267 2.23 -6.89 31.74
N LYS A 268 1.08 -7.47 32.06
CA LYS A 268 0.16 -6.98 33.09
C LYS A 268 0.41 -7.71 34.41
N GLN A 269 0.55 -6.97 35.50
CA GLN A 269 0.64 -7.49 36.87
C GLN A 269 -0.74 -7.77 37.46
#